data_AF-A0A954W4Q0-F1
#
_entry.id   AF-A0A954W4Q0-F1
#
_cell.length_a   1.000
_cell.length_b   1.000
_cell.length_c   1.000
_cell.angle_alpha   90.00
_cell.angle_beta   90.00
_cell.angle_gamma   90.00
#
_symmetry.space_group_name_H-M   'P 1'
#
loop_
_entity.id
_entity.type
_entity.pdbx_description
1 polymer ?
#
loop_
_entity_poly.entity_id
_entity_poly.type
_entity_poly.pdbx_seq_one_letter_code
_entity_poly.pdbx_strand_id
1 'polypeptide(L)'
;WARINACCADWSQPINQCGARSADGYRLDWVLGYRYMRLNEDLVIRENLTSLDTANPGSFVIRDTFDTENSFHGGEVGTVYELRRGRWMLELLGKLALGNNRQTVRISGETTVNENGFITTDPGGILAQRTNSGTFTRDDFAVIPQLGATVGFQVTPRLRATAGYTFVYFSNVVRPGDQIDLDVNPNLFPPEVNPFVGPERPRFMFRETDFWAQGFNVGADFRF
;
A
#
# COMPACT_ATOMS: atom_id res chain seq x y z
N TRP A 1 9.29 -16.89 9.71
CA TRP A 1 9.22 -16.37 11.09
C TRP A 1 9.26 -17.55 12.05
N ALA A 2 9.81 -17.37 13.25
CA ALA A 2 9.84 -18.37 14.31
C ALA A 2 8.60 -18.19 15.20
N ARG A 3 7.82 -19.26 15.40
CA ARG A 3 6.71 -19.33 16.36
C ARG A 3 7.21 -20.00 17.61
N ILE A 4 7.09 -19.33 18.75
CA ILE A 4 7.48 -19.90 20.04
C ILE A 4 6.22 -19.96 20.90
N ASN A 5 5.83 -21.16 21.32
CA ASN A 5 4.73 -21.33 22.27
C ASN A 5 5.17 -20.77 23.63
N ALA A 6 4.52 -19.70 24.07
CA ALA A 6 4.87 -19.01 25.29
C ALA A 6 4.23 -19.70 26.50
N CYS A 7 2.93 -19.98 26.38
CA CYS A 7 2.11 -20.58 27.43
C CYS A 7 0.91 -21.30 26.80
N CYS A 8 0.51 -22.40 27.45
CA CYS A 8 -0.81 -22.98 27.27
C CYS A 8 -1.35 -23.44 28.63
N ALA A 9 -2.65 -23.31 28.82
CA ALA A 9 -3.34 -23.87 29.96
C ALA A 9 -4.72 -24.39 29.56
N ASP A 10 -5.05 -25.54 30.13
CA ASP A 10 -6.43 -26.01 30.26
C ASP A 10 -7.04 -25.28 31.46
N TRP A 11 -8.30 -24.86 31.38
CA TRP A 11 -8.99 -24.17 32.49
C TRP A 11 -9.06 -25.01 33.77
N SER A 12 -8.79 -26.32 33.67
CA SER A 12 -8.76 -27.28 34.77
C SER A 12 -7.36 -27.69 35.25
N GLN A 13 -6.27 -27.16 34.66
CA GLN A 13 -4.88 -27.55 34.96
C GLN A 13 -3.96 -26.33 35.20
N PRO A 14 -2.83 -26.49 35.92
CA PRO A 14 -1.83 -25.43 36.06
C PRO A 14 -1.15 -25.07 34.72
N ILE A 15 -0.58 -23.85 34.68
CA ILE A 15 0.13 -23.27 33.52
C ILE A 15 1.23 -24.23 33.02
N ASN A 16 1.34 -24.42 31.69
CA ASN A 16 2.36 -25.22 30.97
C ASN A 16 2.15 -26.74 30.85
N GLN A 17 0.95 -27.27 31.12
CA GLN A 17 0.61 -28.66 30.76
C GLN A 17 -0.35 -28.71 29.57
N CYS A 18 0.20 -28.68 28.35
CA CYS A 18 -0.54 -28.98 27.13
C CYS A 18 -0.76 -30.49 26.99
N GLY A 19 -1.78 -31.05 27.65
CA GLY A 19 -2.36 -32.32 27.21
C GLY A 19 -2.95 -32.12 25.80
N ALA A 20 -2.65 -33.01 24.86
CA ALA A 20 -2.94 -32.85 23.43
C ALA A 20 -4.43 -32.69 23.03
N ARG A 21 -5.38 -32.62 23.97
CA ARG A 21 -6.83 -32.73 23.69
C ARG A 21 -7.77 -32.07 24.72
N SER A 22 -7.43 -30.95 25.35
CA SER A 22 -8.50 -30.24 26.07
C SER A 22 -9.42 -29.50 25.09
N ALA A 23 -10.73 -29.70 25.25
CA ALA A 23 -11.75 -29.01 24.46
C ALA A 23 -11.80 -27.50 24.79
N ASP A 24 -11.35 -27.15 26.01
CA ASP A 24 -11.41 -25.80 26.55
C ASP A 24 -10.01 -25.37 27.02
N GLY A 25 -9.54 -24.21 26.59
CA GLY A 25 -8.25 -23.70 27.02
C GLY A 25 -7.86 -22.41 26.34
N TYR A 26 -6.65 -21.93 26.64
CA TYR A 26 -6.02 -20.87 25.88
C TYR A 26 -4.57 -21.20 25.53
N ARG A 27 -4.10 -20.59 24.44
CA ARG A 27 -2.72 -20.69 23.97
C ARG A 27 -2.21 -19.31 23.60
N LEU A 28 -0.99 -19.00 24.02
CA LEU A 28 -0.28 -17.79 23.68
C LEU A 28 1.01 -18.15 22.96
N ASP A 29 1.17 -17.70 21.73
CA ASP A 29 2.41 -17.85 20.97
C ASP A 29 3.03 -16.50 20.68
N TRP A 30 4.35 -16.41 20.77
CA TRP A 30 5.12 -15.29 20.25
C TRP A 30 5.57 -15.57 18.81
N VAL A 31 5.65 -14.51 18.03
CA VAL A 31 6.11 -14.48 16.65
C VAL A 31 7.30 -13.55 16.58
N LEU A 32 8.42 -14.02 16.05
CA LEU A 32 9.56 -13.19 15.70
C LEU A 32 9.97 -13.48 14.27
N GLY A 33 10.22 -12.46 13.47
CA GLY A 33 10.58 -12.67 12.08
C GLY A 33 11.06 -11.42 11.38
N TYR A 34 11.18 -11.58 10.06
CA TYR A 34 11.48 -10.53 9.13
C TYR A 34 10.26 -10.32 8.23
N ARG A 35 9.95 -9.06 7.93
CA ARG A 35 8.85 -8.66 7.07
C ARG A 35 9.38 -7.86 5.90
N TYR A 36 8.99 -8.29 4.71
CA TYR A 36 9.06 -7.52 3.48
C TYR A 36 7.64 -7.13 3.07
N MET A 37 7.42 -5.86 2.76
CA MET A 37 6.14 -5.38 2.24
C MET A 37 6.39 -4.36 1.15
N ARG A 38 5.67 -4.48 0.04
CA ARG A 38 5.75 -3.55 -1.07
C ARG A 38 4.38 -2.97 -1.39
N LEU A 39 4.31 -1.64 -1.46
CA LEU A 39 3.16 -0.91 -1.98
C LEU A 39 3.60 -0.24 -3.28
N ASN A 40 3.01 -0.68 -4.39
CA ASN A 40 3.24 -0.09 -5.71
C ASN A 40 1.92 0.53 -6.18
N GLU A 41 1.94 1.82 -6.50
CA GLU A 41 0.79 2.58 -6.98
C GLU A 41 1.20 3.39 -8.20
N ASP A 42 0.38 3.33 -9.25
CA ASP A 42 0.50 4.15 -10.45
C ASP A 42 -0.74 5.04 -10.63
N LEU A 43 -0.51 6.26 -11.09
CA LEU A 43 -1.55 7.19 -11.51
C LEU A 43 -1.18 7.76 -12.88
N VAL A 44 -2.03 7.49 -13.86
CA VAL A 44 -1.93 8.04 -15.20
C VAL A 44 -3.09 8.99 -15.43
N ILE A 45 -2.77 10.25 -15.73
CA ILE A 45 -3.73 11.27 -16.12
C ILE A 45 -3.57 11.47 -17.62
N ARG A 46 -4.66 11.28 -18.35
CA ARG A 46 -4.69 11.44 -19.81
C ARG A 46 -5.72 12.48 -20.18
N GLU A 47 -5.29 13.44 -20.98
CA GLU A 47 -6.12 14.53 -21.46
C GLU A 47 -6.18 14.47 -22.99
N ASN A 48 -7.34 14.81 -23.53
CA ASN A 48 -7.57 14.91 -24.96
C ASN A 48 -8.24 16.26 -25.23
N LEU A 49 -7.43 17.23 -25.61
CA LEU A 49 -7.83 18.62 -25.79
C LEU A 49 -7.95 18.91 -27.29
N THR A 50 -8.87 19.81 -27.63
CA THR A 50 -8.99 20.35 -28.98
C THR A 50 -8.77 21.85 -28.91
N SER A 51 -8.01 22.38 -29.86
CA SER A 51 -7.79 23.82 -29.99
C SER A 51 -9.11 24.50 -30.28
N LEU A 52 -9.43 25.53 -29.49
CA LEU A 52 -10.55 26.44 -29.77
C LEU A 52 -10.12 27.61 -30.68
N ASP A 53 -8.84 27.73 -30.98
CA ASP A 53 -8.33 28.72 -31.92
C ASP A 53 -8.63 28.27 -33.35
N THR A 54 -9.57 28.97 -33.99
CA THR A 54 -9.96 28.69 -35.38
C THR A 54 -8.85 29.00 -36.39
N ALA A 55 -7.85 29.82 -36.02
CA ALA A 55 -6.70 30.10 -36.87
C ALA A 55 -5.67 28.95 -36.85
N ASN A 56 -5.59 28.23 -35.73
CA ASN A 56 -4.66 27.10 -35.52
C ASN A 56 -5.45 25.89 -34.98
N PRO A 57 -6.23 25.21 -35.85
CA PRO A 57 -6.97 24.02 -35.43
C PRO A 57 -5.99 22.88 -35.17
N GLY A 58 -6.17 22.22 -34.03
CA GLY A 58 -5.32 21.10 -33.61
C GLY A 58 -5.90 20.33 -32.44
N SER A 59 -5.27 19.22 -32.10
CA SER A 59 -5.60 18.42 -30.92
C SER A 59 -4.36 18.10 -30.12
N PHE A 60 -4.50 18.04 -28.81
CA PHE A 60 -3.43 17.72 -27.88
C PHE A 60 -3.82 16.46 -27.11
N VAL A 61 -2.95 15.47 -27.11
CA VAL A 61 -3.06 14.30 -26.24
C VAL A 61 -1.94 14.39 -25.22
N ILE A 62 -2.31 14.66 -23.98
CA ILE A 62 -1.35 14.84 -22.88
C ILE A 62 -1.44 13.64 -21.96
N ARG A 63 -0.29 13.15 -21.52
CA ARG A 63 -0.16 12.03 -20.60
C ARG A 63 0.81 12.39 -19.49
N ASP A 64 0.30 12.53 -18.27
CA ASP A 64 1.10 12.67 -17.05
C ASP A 64 1.07 11.35 -16.28
N THR A 65 2.23 10.85 -15.86
CA THR A 65 2.38 9.60 -15.11
C THR A 65 3.11 9.85 -13.80
N PHE A 66 2.52 9.37 -12.71
CA PHE A 66 3.07 9.38 -11.36
C PHE A 66 3.10 7.95 -10.84
N ASP A 67 4.28 7.38 -10.74
CA ASP A 67 4.54 6.03 -10.22
C ASP A 67 5.21 6.17 -8.85
N THR A 68 4.71 5.42 -7.87
CA THR A 68 5.25 5.41 -6.52
C THR A 68 5.44 3.99 -6.02
N GLU A 69 6.63 3.72 -5.50
CA GLU A 69 7.00 2.42 -4.94
C GLU A 69 7.52 2.60 -3.52
N ASN A 70 6.93 1.88 -2.58
CA ASN A 70 7.37 1.78 -1.19
C ASN A 70 7.81 0.35 -0.93
N SER A 71 9.10 0.15 -0.64
CA SER A 71 9.70 -1.15 -0.37
C SER A 71 10.20 -1.22 1.06
N PHE A 72 9.40 -1.83 1.93
CA PHE A 72 9.69 -1.97 3.35
C PHE A 72 10.48 -3.25 3.65
N HIS A 73 11.51 -3.09 4.48
CA HIS A 73 12.32 -4.16 5.03
C HIS A 73 12.47 -3.95 6.54
N GLY A 74 11.99 -4.89 7.36
CA GLY A 74 12.02 -4.72 8.80
C GLY A 74 11.94 -6.00 9.60
N GLY A 75 12.26 -5.89 10.90
CA GLY A 75 11.98 -6.93 11.88
C GLY A 75 10.50 -6.89 12.29
N GLU A 76 9.90 -8.04 12.51
CA GLU A 76 8.52 -8.18 12.97
C GLU A 76 8.49 -8.98 14.28
N VAL A 77 7.76 -8.45 15.25
CA VAL A 77 7.38 -9.15 16.47
C VAL A 77 5.86 -9.22 16.57
N GLY A 78 5.33 -10.28 17.15
CA GLY A 78 3.90 -10.41 17.34
C GLY A 78 3.51 -11.48 18.33
N THR A 79 2.20 -11.56 18.53
CA THR A 79 1.53 -12.47 19.45
C THR A 79 0.34 -13.09 18.74
N VAL A 80 0.16 -14.38 18.94
CA VAL A 80 -1.07 -15.10 18.59
C VAL A 80 -1.69 -15.60 19.87
N TYR A 81 -2.93 -15.23 20.12
CA TYR A 81 -3.69 -15.68 21.27
C TYR A 81 -4.90 -16.48 20.80
N GLU A 82 -5.00 -17.73 21.22
CA GLU A 82 -6.09 -18.63 20.86
C GLU A 82 -6.84 -19.03 22.11
N LEU A 83 -8.16 -18.90 22.06
CA LEU A 83 -9.11 -19.30 23.09
C LEU A 83 -10.03 -20.36 22.51
N ARG A 84 -10.19 -21.47 23.21
CA ARG A 84 -11.19 -22.50 22.89
C ARG A 84 -12.12 -22.68 24.08
N ARG A 85 -13.41 -22.72 23.81
CA ARG A 85 -14.44 -23.02 24.80
C ARG A 85 -15.64 -23.69 24.14
N GLY A 86 -15.82 -24.97 24.42
CA GLY A 86 -16.84 -25.85 23.85
C GLY A 86 -16.73 -25.88 22.33
N ARG A 87 -17.75 -25.34 21.67
CA ARG A 87 -17.82 -25.26 20.20
C ARG A 87 -17.18 -24.00 19.63
N TRP A 88 -16.78 -23.05 20.47
CA TRP A 88 -16.23 -21.77 20.04
C TRP A 88 -14.71 -21.76 20.06
N MET A 89 -14.12 -21.12 19.05
CA MET A 89 -12.74 -20.67 19.05
C MET A 89 -12.71 -19.16 18.80
N LEU A 90 -11.85 -18.45 19.50
CA LEU A 90 -11.39 -17.11 19.11
C LEU A 90 -9.86 -17.14 18.94
N GLU A 91 -9.37 -16.66 17.81
CA GLU A 91 -7.95 -16.40 17.58
C GLU A 91 -7.75 -14.89 17.36
N LEU A 92 -6.82 -14.31 18.11
CA LEU A 92 -6.40 -12.92 18.00
C LEU A 92 -4.93 -12.88 17.56
N LEU A 93 -4.64 -12.03 16.59
CA LEU A 93 -3.32 -11.77 16.06
C LEU A 93 -2.97 -10.30 16.30
N GLY A 94 -1.81 -10.05 16.90
CA GLY A 94 -1.20 -8.73 16.95
C GLY A 94 0.24 -8.82 16.48
N LYS A 95 0.62 -8.02 15.50
CA LYS A 95 1.98 -7.94 14.97
C LYS A 95 2.40 -6.48 14.82
N LEU A 96 3.68 -6.23 14.99
CA LEU A 96 4.31 -4.94 14.77
C LEU A 96 5.63 -5.17 14.03
N ALA A 97 5.75 -4.59 12.84
CA ALA A 97 7.01 -4.53 12.12
C ALA A 97 7.59 -3.11 12.16
N LEU A 98 8.91 -3.04 12.36
CA LEU A 98 9.68 -1.80 12.41
C LEU A 98 10.86 -1.95 11.45
N GLY A 99 11.11 -0.95 10.61
CA GLY A 99 12.13 -1.09 9.59
C GLY A 99 12.29 0.11 8.67
N ASN A 100 13.08 -0.10 7.61
CA ASN A 100 13.36 0.90 6.59
C ASN A 100 12.39 0.73 5.42
N ASN A 101 11.72 1.81 5.04
CA ASN A 101 10.93 1.92 3.83
C ASN A 101 11.70 2.70 2.77
N ARG A 102 12.10 2.04 1.68
CA ARG A 102 12.65 2.70 0.51
C ARG A 102 11.52 3.22 -0.36
N GLN A 103 11.40 4.53 -0.43
CA GLN A 103 10.41 5.26 -1.20
C GLN A 103 11.02 5.67 -2.54
N THR A 104 10.33 5.39 -3.64
CA THR A 104 10.70 5.82 -4.99
C THR A 104 9.51 6.49 -5.64
N VAL A 105 9.70 7.68 -6.20
CA VAL A 105 8.70 8.39 -6.99
C VAL A 105 9.26 8.61 -8.39
N ARG A 106 8.51 8.22 -9.42
CA ARG A 106 8.85 8.45 -10.82
C ARG A 106 7.76 9.29 -11.45
N ILE A 107 8.16 10.43 -12.03
CA ILE A 107 7.28 11.40 -12.64
C ILE A 107 7.71 11.56 -14.09
N SER A 108 6.79 11.35 -15.02
CA SER A 108 7.04 11.58 -16.45
C SER A 108 5.79 12.11 -17.16
N GLY A 109 5.97 13.15 -17.96
CA GLY A 109 4.94 13.73 -18.80
C GLY A 109 5.30 13.62 -20.28
N GLU A 110 4.28 13.53 -21.13
CA GLU A 110 4.40 13.53 -22.58
C GLU A 110 3.19 14.24 -23.20
N THR A 111 3.45 15.07 -24.21
CA THR A 111 2.41 15.78 -24.96
C THR A 111 2.56 15.49 -26.44
N THR A 112 1.51 14.93 -27.05
CA THR A 112 1.41 14.77 -28.49
C THR A 112 0.51 15.84 -29.07
N VAL A 113 1.06 16.68 -29.93
CA VAL A 113 0.34 17.73 -30.66
C VAL A 113 0.04 17.21 -32.06
N ASN A 114 -1.20 17.37 -32.50
CA ASN A 114 -1.60 17.20 -33.90
C ASN A 114 -2.11 18.53 -34.42
N GLU A 115 -1.34 19.17 -35.28
CA GLU A 115 -1.70 20.43 -35.92
C GLU A 115 -1.81 20.19 -37.43
N ASN A 116 -3.01 20.35 -37.99
CA ASN A 116 -3.27 20.15 -39.43
C ASN A 116 -2.75 18.81 -40.01
N GLY A 117 -2.74 17.74 -39.22
CA GLY A 117 -2.27 16.41 -39.64
C GLY A 117 -0.78 16.16 -39.43
N PHE A 118 -0.02 17.17 -38.95
CA PHE A 118 1.35 17.00 -38.49
C PHE A 118 1.36 16.63 -37.01
N ILE A 119 1.94 15.47 -36.70
CA ILE A 119 2.00 14.95 -35.33
C ILE A 119 3.42 15.13 -34.79
N THR A 120 3.55 15.86 -33.68
CA THR A 120 4.79 15.99 -32.90
C THR A 120 4.55 15.50 -31.48
N THR A 121 5.59 14.93 -30.87
CA THR A 121 5.56 14.52 -29.47
C THR A 121 6.73 15.13 -28.75
N ASP A 122 6.42 15.86 -27.69
CA ASP A 122 7.38 16.58 -26.87
C ASP A 122 7.33 16.08 -25.42
N PRO A 123 8.48 16.02 -24.73
CA PRO A 123 8.52 15.64 -23.32
C PRO A 123 7.84 16.71 -22.46
N GLY A 124 7.14 16.27 -21.42
CA GLY A 124 6.37 17.12 -20.51
C GLY A 124 4.86 16.99 -20.72
N GLY A 125 4.11 17.16 -19.65
CA GLY A 125 2.65 17.31 -19.66
C GLY A 125 2.22 18.51 -18.83
N ILE A 126 0.98 18.52 -18.36
CA ILE A 126 0.50 19.65 -17.55
C ILE A 126 1.07 19.54 -16.14
N LEU A 127 1.00 18.36 -15.54
CA LEU A 127 1.36 18.12 -14.14
C LEU A 127 2.78 17.56 -13.97
N ALA A 128 3.30 16.86 -14.98
CA ALA A 128 4.67 16.35 -15.02
C ALA A 128 5.47 17.17 -16.05
N GLN A 129 6.06 18.26 -15.59
CA GLN A 129 6.86 19.17 -16.40
C GLN A 129 8.36 18.90 -16.21
N ARG A 130 9.22 19.56 -16.98
CA ARG A 130 10.68 19.45 -16.86
C ARG A 130 11.22 19.69 -15.44
N THR A 131 10.53 20.49 -14.63
CA THR A 131 10.97 20.91 -13.29
C THR A 131 10.69 19.90 -12.18
N ASN A 132 9.72 18.99 -12.35
CA ASN A 132 9.41 17.92 -11.40
C ASN A 132 9.53 16.51 -11.99
N SER A 133 9.69 16.37 -13.30
CA SER A 133 9.90 15.07 -13.94
C SER A 133 11.27 14.48 -13.58
N GLY A 134 11.29 13.19 -13.30
CA GLY A 134 12.49 12.49 -12.85
C GLY A 134 12.19 11.29 -11.98
N THR A 135 13.25 10.66 -11.47
CA THR A 135 13.17 9.61 -10.46
C THR A 135 13.80 10.11 -9.17
N PHE A 136 13.03 10.07 -8.10
CA PHE A 136 13.44 10.52 -6.78
C PHE A 136 13.36 9.35 -5.79
N THR A 137 14.41 9.15 -5.00
CA THR A 137 14.49 8.05 -4.04
C THR A 137 14.90 8.56 -2.67
N ARG A 138 14.32 7.97 -1.63
CA ARG A 138 14.69 8.21 -0.24
C ARG A 138 14.42 6.97 0.60
N ASP A 139 15.19 6.83 1.68
CA ASP A 139 14.96 5.84 2.72
C ASP A 139 14.36 6.55 3.95
N ASP A 140 13.26 6.02 4.50
CA ASP A 140 12.60 6.54 5.70
C ASP A 140 12.19 5.42 6.66
N PHE A 141 12.11 5.72 7.96
CA PHE A 141 11.71 4.73 8.96
C PHE A 141 10.20 4.56 8.96
N ALA A 142 9.71 3.32 8.90
CA ALA A 142 8.29 3.02 8.90
C ALA A 142 7.91 1.95 9.92
N VAL A 143 6.65 2.00 10.35
CA VAL A 143 6.04 1.04 11.26
C VAL A 143 4.81 0.41 10.60
N ILE A 144 4.67 -0.90 10.77
CA ILE A 144 3.56 -1.66 10.18
C ILE A 144 2.89 -2.51 11.27
N PRO A 145 1.90 -1.97 12.00
CA PRO A 145 1.06 -2.78 12.86
C PRO A 145 0.04 -3.57 12.04
N GLN A 146 -0.20 -4.81 12.46
CA GLN A 146 -1.20 -5.71 11.89
C GLN A 146 -2.00 -6.35 13.01
N LEU A 147 -3.33 -6.29 12.89
CA LEU A 147 -4.28 -6.87 13.82
C LEU A 147 -5.17 -7.87 13.08
N GLY A 148 -5.51 -8.97 13.73
CA GLY A 148 -6.41 -9.96 13.20
C GLY A 148 -7.29 -10.56 14.29
N ALA A 149 -8.53 -10.86 13.94
CA ALA A 149 -9.45 -11.59 14.81
C ALA A 149 -10.16 -12.65 13.96
N THR A 150 -10.14 -13.90 14.40
CA THR A 150 -10.84 -15.01 13.74
C THR A 150 -11.70 -15.73 14.76
N VAL A 151 -13.00 -15.79 14.50
CA VAL A 151 -13.96 -16.58 15.26
C VAL A 151 -14.21 -17.89 14.52
N GLY A 152 -14.18 -19.00 15.26
CA GLY A 152 -14.54 -20.31 14.76
C GLY A 152 -15.70 -20.91 15.56
N PHE A 153 -16.57 -21.64 14.87
CA PHE A 153 -17.67 -22.37 15.49
C PHE A 153 -17.76 -23.81 14.96
N GLN A 154 -17.80 -24.78 15.87
CA GLN A 154 -17.96 -26.19 15.58
C GLN A 154 -19.46 -26.50 15.35
N VAL A 155 -19.89 -26.47 14.09
CA VAL A 155 -21.28 -26.70 13.69
C VAL A 155 -21.67 -28.16 13.98
N THR A 156 -20.81 -29.10 13.58
CA THR A 156 -20.92 -30.53 13.90
C THR A 156 -19.55 -31.07 14.30
N PRO A 157 -19.42 -32.29 14.87
CA PRO A 157 -18.11 -32.87 15.17
C PRO A 157 -17.17 -32.98 13.95
N ARG A 158 -17.73 -32.93 12.74
CA ARG A 158 -17.00 -33.03 11.47
C ARG A 158 -16.94 -31.72 10.69
N LEU A 159 -17.73 -30.70 11.05
CA LEU A 159 -17.83 -29.44 10.33
C LEU A 159 -17.54 -28.26 11.26
N ARG A 160 -16.59 -27.43 10.86
CA ARG A 160 -16.22 -26.19 11.54
C ARG A 160 -16.34 -25.02 10.57
N ALA A 161 -17.02 -23.97 10.98
CA ALA A 161 -17.07 -22.70 10.26
C ALA A 161 -16.12 -21.68 10.91
N THR A 162 -15.55 -20.79 10.12
CA THR A 162 -14.72 -19.68 10.58
C THR A 162 -15.08 -18.38 9.87
N ALA A 163 -14.97 -17.28 10.59
CA ALA A 163 -15.06 -15.93 10.06
C ALA A 163 -13.96 -15.09 10.70
N GLY A 164 -13.25 -14.29 9.91
CA GLY A 164 -12.17 -13.46 10.41
C GLY A 164 -12.13 -12.10 9.76
N TYR A 165 -11.35 -11.24 10.40
CA TYR A 165 -11.09 -9.87 10.01
C TYR A 165 -9.61 -9.58 10.23
N THR A 166 -8.98 -8.91 9.27
CA THR A 166 -7.59 -8.47 9.34
C THR A 166 -7.52 -6.99 9.04
N PHE A 167 -6.69 -6.27 9.78
CA PHE A 167 -6.36 -4.86 9.58
C PHE A 167 -4.83 -4.72 9.52
N VAL A 168 -4.34 -3.93 8.56
CA VAL A 168 -2.92 -3.59 8.40
C VAL A 168 -2.83 -2.09 8.21
N TYR A 169 -1.88 -1.47 8.89
CA TYR A 169 -1.53 -0.07 8.71
C TYR A 169 -0.05 0.02 8.33
N PHE A 170 0.31 0.94 7.45
CA PHE A 170 1.65 1.15 6.94
C PHE A 170 1.93 2.65 6.95
N SER A 171 2.81 3.09 7.87
CA SER A 171 3.15 4.50 8.04
C SER A 171 4.14 4.99 6.98
N ASN A 172 4.19 6.31 6.79
CA ASN A 172 5.20 7.01 6.00
C ASN A 172 5.39 6.37 4.62
N VAL A 173 4.31 6.35 3.84
CA VAL A 173 4.32 5.89 2.45
C VAL A 173 4.17 7.07 1.51
N VAL A 174 4.87 7.01 0.36
CA VAL A 174 4.64 7.92 -0.76
C VAL A 174 3.54 7.36 -1.65
N ARG A 175 2.57 8.19 -2.00
CA ARG A 175 1.44 7.82 -2.87
C ARG A 175 1.32 8.82 -4.01
N PRO A 176 0.87 8.42 -5.21
CA PRO A 176 1.05 9.23 -6.40
C PRO A 176 0.17 10.49 -6.36
N GLY A 177 -1.04 10.40 -5.81
CA GLY A 177 -1.94 11.55 -5.67
C GLY A 177 -1.37 12.68 -4.81
N ASP A 178 -0.56 12.36 -3.80
CA ASP A 178 0.06 13.36 -2.93
C ASP A 178 1.30 14.02 -3.56
N GLN A 179 1.89 13.40 -4.60
CA GLN A 179 3.08 13.96 -5.28
C GLN A 179 2.71 15.00 -6.35
N ILE A 180 1.42 15.18 -6.64
CA ILE A 180 0.96 16.14 -7.64
C ILE A 180 1.02 17.56 -7.04
N ASP A 181 1.82 18.42 -7.69
CA ASP A 181 1.80 19.85 -7.46
C ASP A 181 0.91 20.50 -8.53
N LEU A 182 -0.14 21.19 -8.10
CA LEU A 182 -1.12 21.84 -8.98
C LEU A 182 -0.69 23.27 -9.35
N ASP A 183 0.37 23.79 -8.73
CA ASP A 183 1.01 25.05 -9.13
C ASP A 183 1.87 24.79 -10.37
N VAL A 184 1.26 24.88 -11.55
CA VAL A 184 1.89 24.60 -12.85
C VAL A 184 2.27 25.88 -13.57
N ASN A 185 3.39 25.87 -14.30
CA ASN A 185 3.79 27.00 -15.13
C ASN A 185 3.40 26.77 -16.60
N PRO A 186 2.53 27.61 -17.19
CA PRO A 186 2.16 27.49 -18.60
C PRO A 186 3.32 27.66 -19.59
N ASN A 187 4.40 28.37 -19.21
CA ASN A 187 5.59 28.53 -20.07
C ASN A 187 6.39 27.22 -20.24
N LEU A 188 6.09 26.21 -19.41
CA LEU A 188 6.67 24.86 -19.45
C LEU A 188 5.71 23.84 -20.07
N PHE A 189 4.56 24.27 -20.61
CA PHE A 189 3.73 23.40 -21.43
C PHE A 189 4.40 23.16 -22.78
N PRO A 190 4.37 21.92 -23.30
CA PRO A 190 4.92 21.67 -24.63
C PRO A 190 4.07 22.27 -25.76
N PRO A 191 4.69 22.75 -26.85
CA PRO A 191 6.14 22.95 -27.02
C PRO A 191 6.64 24.11 -26.13
N GLU A 192 7.67 23.83 -25.33
CA GLU A 192 8.17 24.78 -24.33
C GLU A 192 8.83 26.01 -24.98
N VAL A 193 8.70 27.18 -24.34
CA VAL A 193 9.43 28.38 -24.76
C VAL A 193 10.88 28.30 -24.25
N ASN A 194 11.86 28.33 -25.16
CA ASN A 194 13.30 28.28 -24.86
C ASN A 194 14.01 29.53 -25.41
N PRO A 195 14.68 30.37 -24.58
CA PRO A 195 14.96 30.19 -23.16
C PRO A 195 13.76 30.47 -22.27
N PHE A 196 13.62 29.64 -21.24
CA PHE A 196 12.57 29.76 -20.23
C PHE A 196 12.80 30.98 -19.33
N VAL A 197 11.73 31.74 -19.08
CA VAL A 197 11.70 32.84 -18.10
C VAL A 197 10.44 32.68 -17.23
N GLY A 198 10.62 32.56 -15.91
CA GLY A 198 9.52 32.47 -14.96
C GLY A 198 9.82 31.55 -13.76
N PRO A 199 8.81 31.25 -12.92
CA PRO A 199 8.94 30.36 -11.78
C PRO A 199 9.15 28.89 -12.18
N GLU A 200 10.13 28.21 -11.58
CA GLU A 200 10.38 26.76 -11.78
C GLU A 200 9.35 25.91 -11.02
N ARG A 201 8.12 25.87 -11.53
CA ARG A 201 6.96 25.18 -10.96
C ARG A 201 6.28 24.34 -12.05
N PRO A 202 5.82 23.12 -11.74
CA PRO A 202 5.76 22.46 -10.43
C PRO A 202 7.13 21.98 -9.94
N ARG A 203 7.29 21.86 -8.62
CA ARG A 203 8.53 21.35 -8.01
C ARG A 203 8.27 20.06 -7.25
N PHE A 204 9.12 19.06 -7.45
CA PHE A 204 9.05 17.84 -6.66
C PHE A 204 9.36 18.09 -5.17
N MET A 205 8.53 17.51 -4.31
CA MET A 205 8.73 17.43 -2.86
C MET A 205 8.11 16.12 -2.37
N PHE A 206 8.86 15.38 -1.54
CA PHE A 206 8.30 14.20 -0.88
C PHE A 206 7.15 14.60 0.04
N ARG A 207 5.94 14.10 -0.29
CA ARG A 207 4.79 14.14 0.62
C ARG A 207 4.46 12.73 1.05
N GLU A 208 4.58 12.47 2.34
CA GLU A 208 4.32 11.18 2.95
C GLU A 208 2.91 11.17 3.54
N THR A 209 2.26 10.02 3.49
CA THR A 209 0.95 9.78 4.07
C THR A 209 0.93 8.36 4.67
N ASP A 210 -0.22 7.94 5.16
CA ASP A 210 -0.41 6.62 5.73
C ASP A 210 -1.32 5.77 4.83
N PHE A 211 -1.02 4.47 4.78
CA PHE A 211 -1.85 3.48 4.10
C PHE A 211 -2.44 2.50 5.10
N TRP A 212 -3.70 2.14 4.92
CA TRP A 212 -4.33 1.07 5.70
C TRP A 212 -5.19 0.19 4.81
N ALA A 213 -5.22 -1.10 5.14
CA ALA A 213 -6.01 -2.10 4.46
C ALA A 213 -6.74 -2.96 5.48
N GLN A 214 -7.96 -3.37 5.12
CA GLN A 214 -8.77 -4.30 5.90
C GLN A 214 -9.29 -5.42 5.02
N GLY A 215 -9.52 -6.60 5.60
CA GLY A 215 -10.03 -7.75 4.86
C GLY A 215 -10.88 -8.64 5.75
N PHE A 216 -11.93 -9.21 5.18
CA PHE A 216 -12.76 -10.23 5.82
C PHE A 216 -12.51 -11.58 5.16
N ASN A 217 -12.50 -12.65 5.95
CA ASN A 217 -12.37 -14.01 5.46
C ASN A 217 -13.45 -14.90 6.08
N VAL A 218 -13.98 -15.83 5.29
CA VAL A 218 -14.94 -16.85 5.76
C VAL A 218 -14.41 -18.20 5.30
N GLY A 219 -14.48 -19.22 6.16
CA GLY A 219 -13.97 -20.55 5.87
C GLY A 219 -14.84 -21.65 6.47
N ALA A 220 -14.68 -22.86 5.94
CA ALA A 220 -15.26 -24.08 6.50
C ALA A 220 -14.24 -25.23 6.38
N ASP A 221 -14.09 -26.00 7.45
CA ASP A 221 -13.23 -27.19 7.54
C ASP A 221 -14.13 -28.40 7.78
N PHE A 222 -14.00 -29.42 6.91
CA PHE A 222 -14.71 -30.69 7.04
C PHE A 222 -13.72 -31.84 7.21
N ARG A 223 -13.94 -32.67 8.23
CA ARG A 223 -13.12 -33.86 8.52
C ARG A 223 -13.92 -35.14 8.26
N PHE A 224 -13.38 -35.98 7.37
CA PHE A 224 -13.93 -37.29 6.98
C PHE A 224 -13.56 -38.38 7.98
#